data_AF-A0A9L0ST31-F1
#
_entry.id   AF-A0A9L0ST31-F1
#
_cell.length_a   1.000
_cell.length_b   1.000
_cell.length_c   1.000
_cell.angle_alpha   90.00
_cell.angle_beta   90.00
_cell.angle_gamma   90.00
#
_symmetry.space_group_name_H-M   'P 1'
#
loop_
_entity.id
_entity.type
_entity.pdbx_description
1 polymer ?
#
loop_
_entity_poly.entity_id
_entity_poly.type
_entity_poly.pdbx_seq_one_letter_code
_entity_poly.pdbx_strand_id
1 'polypeptide(L)'
;MGLRACLLGLLALFVTGKCSYSPEPDQLRTLPPGWVSLGRVDPEEELSLTFALRQQNLERLSKLVQAVSDPSSPRYGACRDWGWDVGCSGGGHRAGLSMGWCRSHQSHAVSACQGVI
;
A
#
# COMPACT_ATOMS: atom_id res chain seq x y z
N MET A 1 -8.85 -16.96 47.22
CA MET A 1 -7.82 -16.79 46.18
C MET A 1 -8.35 -16.98 44.73
N GLY A 2 -9.50 -17.61 44.49
CA GLY A 2 -9.93 -18.00 43.11
C GLY A 2 -10.65 -16.94 42.25
N LEU A 3 -11.38 -15.99 42.85
CA LEU A 3 -12.22 -15.06 42.09
C LEU A 3 -11.40 -14.00 41.32
N ARG A 4 -10.31 -13.51 41.93
CA ARG A 4 -9.39 -12.55 41.31
C ARG A 4 -8.60 -13.16 40.14
N ALA A 5 -8.17 -14.41 40.26
CA ALA A 5 -7.47 -15.11 39.18
C ALA A 5 -8.42 -15.38 37.99
N CYS A 6 -9.68 -15.75 38.25
CA CYS A 6 -10.69 -15.91 37.20
C CYS A 6 -11.01 -14.58 36.50
N LEU A 7 -11.16 -13.49 37.25
CA LEU A 7 -11.40 -12.17 36.67
C LEU A 7 -10.23 -11.69 35.80
N LEU A 8 -8.98 -11.90 36.23
CA LEU A 8 -7.79 -11.56 35.44
C LEU A 8 -7.64 -12.45 34.19
N GLY A 9 -7.98 -13.74 34.29
CA GLY A 9 -7.99 -14.66 33.14
C GLY A 9 -9.04 -14.30 32.10
N LEU A 10 -10.25 -13.91 32.54
CA LEU A 10 -11.30 -13.41 31.65
C LEU A 10 -10.87 -12.08 30.99
N LEU A 11 -10.29 -11.15 31.75
CA LEU A 11 -9.80 -9.87 31.21
C LEU A 11 -8.70 -10.06 30.14
N ALA A 12 -7.81 -11.04 30.33
CA ALA A 12 -6.80 -11.39 29.34
C ALA A 12 -7.40 -12.01 28.04
N LEU A 13 -8.48 -12.77 28.15
CA LEU A 13 -9.23 -13.30 27.00
C LEU A 13 -10.00 -12.22 26.22
N PHE A 14 -10.41 -11.14 26.87
CA PHE A 14 -11.03 -9.99 26.18
C PHE A 14 -10.00 -9.13 25.43
N VAL A 15 -8.75 -9.06 25.90
CA VAL A 15 -7.69 -8.25 25.28
C VAL A 15 -7.04 -8.93 24.06
N THR A 16 -7.24 -10.23 23.86
CA THR A 16 -6.81 -10.94 22.62
C THR A 16 -7.77 -10.74 21.45
N GLY A 17 -8.62 -9.72 21.50
CA GLY A 17 -9.32 -9.19 20.33
C GLY A 17 -8.30 -8.82 19.27
N LYS A 18 -8.16 -9.68 18.25
CA LYS A 18 -7.31 -9.44 17.09
C LYS A 18 -7.65 -8.07 16.50
N CYS A 19 -6.73 -7.11 16.63
CA CYS A 19 -6.78 -5.88 15.87
C CYS A 19 -6.68 -6.24 14.39
N SER A 20 -7.82 -6.35 13.71
CA SER A 20 -7.86 -6.57 12.27
C SER A 20 -7.60 -5.22 11.59
N TYR A 21 -6.52 -5.15 10.82
CA TYR A 21 -6.17 -3.98 10.02
C TYR A 21 -6.57 -4.25 8.57
N SER A 22 -7.48 -3.44 8.03
CA SER A 22 -7.79 -3.42 6.60
C SER A 22 -7.14 -2.16 6.00
N PRO A 23 -6.29 -2.28 4.97
CA PRO A 23 -5.69 -1.11 4.32
C PRO A 23 -6.70 -0.25 3.56
N GLU A 24 -7.83 -0.85 3.17
CA GLU A 24 -8.89 -0.23 2.36
C GLU A 24 -10.26 -0.57 2.95
N PRO A 25 -10.60 -0.04 4.13
CA PRO A 25 -11.89 -0.30 4.79
C PRO A 25 -13.06 0.41 4.10
N ASP A 26 -12.78 1.51 3.40
CA ASP A 26 -13.71 2.38 2.71
C ASP A 26 -13.90 1.99 1.23
N GLN A 27 -13.12 1.05 0.71
CA GLN A 27 -13.26 0.58 -0.65
C GLN A 27 -14.58 -0.17 -0.86
N LEU A 28 -15.43 0.38 -1.73
CA LEU A 28 -16.69 -0.24 -2.13
C LEU A 28 -16.38 -1.51 -2.94
N ARG A 29 -16.78 -2.68 -2.42
CA ARG A 29 -16.62 -4.00 -3.08
C ARG A 29 -17.92 -4.53 -3.69
N THR A 30 -18.88 -3.63 -3.99
CA THR A 30 -20.16 -4.00 -4.62
C THR A 30 -19.95 -4.31 -6.10
N LEU A 31 -20.59 -5.36 -6.61
CA LEU A 31 -20.58 -5.67 -8.03
C LEU A 31 -21.25 -4.53 -8.83
N PRO A 32 -20.59 -3.96 -9.84
CA PRO A 32 -21.20 -2.92 -10.67
C PRO A 32 -22.43 -3.47 -11.43
N PRO A 33 -23.40 -2.60 -11.79
CA PRO A 33 -24.57 -3.03 -12.56
C PRO A 33 -24.18 -3.69 -13.89
N GLY A 34 -24.84 -4.79 -14.24
CA GLY A 34 -24.56 -5.56 -15.47
C GLY A 34 -23.41 -6.57 -15.35
N TRP A 35 -22.71 -6.61 -14.21
CA TRP A 35 -21.69 -7.63 -13.94
C TRP A 35 -22.29 -8.84 -13.23
N VAL A 36 -21.86 -10.04 -13.63
CA VAL A 36 -22.29 -11.30 -13.03
C VAL A 36 -21.06 -12.06 -12.57
N SER A 37 -21.10 -12.61 -11.35
CA SER A 37 -20.05 -13.49 -10.85
C SER A 37 -20.16 -14.86 -11.53
N LEU A 38 -19.08 -15.29 -12.20
CA LEU A 38 -19.03 -16.56 -12.92
C LEU A 38 -18.60 -17.75 -12.06
N GLY A 39 -18.17 -17.51 -10.82
CA GLY A 39 -17.71 -18.54 -9.91
C GLY A 39 -16.41 -18.18 -9.19
N ARG A 40 -15.80 -19.17 -8.56
CA ARG A 40 -14.52 -19.03 -7.86
C ARG A 40 -13.38 -19.27 -8.85
N VAL A 41 -12.37 -18.41 -8.80
CA VAL A 41 -11.08 -18.57 -9.50
C VAL A 41 -10.41 -19.87 -9.07
N ASP A 42 -9.78 -20.58 -10.01
CA ASP A 42 -9.08 -21.83 -9.72
C ASP A 42 -7.89 -21.56 -8.77
N PRO A 43 -7.65 -22.39 -7.73
CA PRO A 43 -6.52 -22.20 -6.82
C PRO A 43 -5.14 -22.17 -7.48
N GLU A 44 -4.98 -22.79 -8.64
CA GLU A 44 -3.73 -22.87 -9.39
C GLU A 44 -3.62 -21.77 -10.47
N GLU A 45 -4.65 -20.93 -10.62
CA GLU A 45 -4.65 -19.84 -11.61
C GLU A 45 -3.64 -18.74 -11.23
N GLU A 46 -2.74 -18.41 -12.15
CA GLU A 46 -1.76 -17.36 -11.95
C GLU A 46 -2.39 -15.97 -12.10
N LEU A 47 -2.36 -15.19 -11.01
CA LEU A 47 -2.84 -13.80 -10.98
C LEU A 47 -1.66 -12.83 -10.83
N SER A 48 -1.70 -11.73 -11.57
CA SER A 48 -0.76 -10.62 -11.40
C SER A 48 -1.34 -9.58 -10.45
N LEU A 49 -0.66 -9.31 -9.33
CA LEU A 49 -1.04 -8.30 -8.36
C LEU A 49 -0.03 -7.16 -8.32
N THR A 50 -0.53 -5.93 -8.25
CA THR A 50 0.30 -4.74 -8.07
C THR A 50 0.23 -4.27 -6.63
N PHE A 51 1.39 -4.18 -5.97
CA PHE A 51 1.49 -3.67 -4.61
C PHE A 51 2.01 -2.23 -4.61
N ALA A 52 1.16 -1.29 -4.19
CA ALA A 52 1.57 0.09 -3.99
C ALA A 52 2.43 0.20 -2.71
N LEU A 53 3.72 0.45 -2.88
CA LEU A 53 4.63 0.63 -1.75
C LEU A 53 4.56 2.06 -1.21
N ARG A 54 4.75 2.20 0.11
CA ARG A 54 4.83 3.51 0.75
C ARG A 54 5.97 4.34 0.15
N GLN A 55 5.62 5.42 -0.53
CA GLN A 55 6.54 6.40 -1.11
C GLN A 55 7.12 7.32 -0.03
N GLN A 56 8.30 7.89 -0.32
CA GLN A 56 8.99 8.85 0.56
C GLN A 56 8.99 10.26 -0.03
N ASN A 57 9.30 11.24 0.82
CA ASN A 57 9.45 12.66 0.48
C ASN A 57 8.23 13.30 -0.23
N LEU A 58 7.01 12.86 0.10
CA LEU A 58 5.78 13.36 -0.50
C LEU A 58 5.61 14.88 -0.33
N GLU A 59 6.06 15.45 0.78
CA GLU A 59 6.02 16.91 1.01
C GLU A 59 6.99 17.68 0.11
N ARG A 60 8.18 17.12 -0.15
CA ARG A 60 9.12 17.71 -1.09
C ARG A 60 8.59 17.61 -2.52
N LEU A 61 7.99 16.47 -2.85
CA LEU A 61 7.33 16.26 -4.13
C LEU A 61 6.20 17.29 -4.34
N SER A 62 5.33 17.50 -3.35
CA SER A 62 4.23 18.47 -3.46
C SER A 62 4.74 19.90 -3.65
N LYS A 63 5.80 20.31 -2.92
CA LYS A 63 6.46 21.62 -3.10
C LYS A 63 7.05 21.78 -4.50
N LEU A 64 7.65 20.73 -5.05
CA LEU A 64 8.19 20.76 -6.41
C LEU A 64 7.08 20.85 -7.45
N VAL A 65 6.03 20.04 -7.31
CA VAL A 65 4.84 20.09 -8.19
C VAL A 65 4.24 21.48 -8.17
N GLN A 66 4.04 22.09 -6.99
CA GLN A 66 3.54 23.45 -6.86
C GLN A 66 4.45 24.48 -7.55
N ALA A 67 5.77 24.36 -7.37
CA ALA A 67 6.72 25.30 -7.93
C ALA A 67 6.79 25.24 -9.47
N VAL A 68 6.50 24.10 -10.09
CA VAL A 68 6.51 23.96 -11.56
C VAL A 68 5.14 24.20 -12.20
N SER A 69 4.05 24.14 -11.43
CA SER A 69 2.68 24.35 -11.90
C SER A 69 2.16 25.77 -11.69
N ASP A 70 2.72 26.53 -10.76
CA ASP A 70 2.31 27.91 -10.48
C ASP A 70 2.83 28.87 -11.57
N PRO A 71 1.95 29.57 -12.32
CA PRO A 71 2.36 30.50 -13.38
C PRO A 71 3.11 31.74 -12.86
N SER A 72 2.99 32.05 -11.56
CA SER A 72 3.74 33.14 -10.92
C SER A 72 5.14 32.69 -10.44
N SER A 73 5.39 31.39 -10.42
CA SER A 73 6.67 30.83 -10.02
C SER A 73 7.72 31.02 -11.11
N PRO A 74 8.96 31.41 -10.76
CA PRO A 74 10.09 31.43 -11.71
C PRO A 74 10.41 30.07 -12.32
N ARG A 75 9.86 28.99 -11.76
CA ARG A 75 10.08 27.59 -12.17
C ARG A 75 8.91 27.01 -12.97
N TYR A 76 7.92 27.83 -13.32
CA TYR A 76 6.78 27.41 -14.12
C TYR A 76 7.23 26.72 -15.42
N GLY A 77 6.70 25.53 -15.70
CA GLY A 77 7.00 24.79 -16.92
C GLY A 77 8.36 24.08 -16.94
N ALA A 78 9.17 24.16 -15.88
CA ALA A 78 10.51 23.56 -15.83
C ALA A 78 10.53 22.02 -15.78
N CYS A 79 9.38 21.34 -15.84
CA CYS A 79 9.22 19.88 -15.68
C CYS A 79 10.21 19.03 -16.50
N ARG A 80 10.63 19.48 -17.69
CA ARG A 80 11.45 18.68 -18.62
C ARG A 80 12.95 18.63 -18.28
N ASP A 81 13.44 19.58 -17.48
CA ASP A 81 14.88 19.72 -17.16
C ASP A 81 15.27 19.08 -15.81
N TRP A 82 14.28 18.83 -14.94
CA TRP A 82 14.49 18.07 -13.72
C TRP A 82 14.47 16.59 -14.09
N GLY A 83 15.61 15.91 -14.05
CA GLY A 83 15.61 14.45 -14.04
C GLY A 83 14.74 13.99 -12.86
N TRP A 84 13.52 13.50 -13.13
CA TRP A 84 12.61 12.88 -12.17
C TRP A 84 13.16 11.50 -11.78
N ASP A 85 14.44 11.46 -11.43
CA ASP A 85 15.10 10.26 -11.03
C ASP A 85 14.47 9.81 -9.72
N VAL A 86 13.86 8.64 -9.81
CA VAL A 86 13.52 7.58 -8.84
C VAL A 86 14.02 7.75 -7.39
N GLY A 87 15.09 8.50 -7.14
CA GLY A 87 15.65 8.81 -5.82
C GLY A 87 14.82 9.75 -4.93
N CYS A 88 13.87 10.54 -5.46
CA CYS A 88 13.04 11.38 -4.59
C CYS A 88 11.95 10.60 -3.85
N SER A 89 11.38 9.55 -4.43
CA SER A 89 10.27 8.78 -3.82
C SER A 89 10.52 7.28 -3.70
N GLY A 90 11.68 6.80 -4.16
CA GLY A 90 12.06 5.39 -4.15
C GLY A 90 12.10 4.80 -2.74
N GLY A 91 11.26 3.81 -2.49
CA GLY A 91 11.18 3.09 -1.22
C GLY A 91 12.34 2.12 -1.01
N GLY A 92 13.59 2.60 -0.95
CA GLY A 92 14.81 1.77 -0.95
C GLY A 92 14.78 0.58 0.02
N HIS A 93 14.65 0.85 1.34
CA HIS A 93 14.65 -0.22 2.35
C HIS A 93 13.33 -1.04 2.38
N ARG A 94 12.22 -0.48 1.90
CA ARG A 94 10.88 -1.06 2.07
C ARG A 94 10.49 -1.98 0.92
N ALA A 95 11.03 -1.73 -0.28
CA ALA A 95 10.95 -2.66 -1.40
C ALA A 95 11.55 -4.03 -1.04
N GLY A 96 12.66 -4.05 -0.29
CA GLY A 96 13.27 -5.30 0.21
C GLY A 96 12.36 -6.10 1.14
N LEU A 97 11.62 -5.43 2.04
CA LEU A 97 10.67 -6.10 2.95
C LEU A 97 9.46 -6.68 2.20
N SER A 98 8.92 -5.94 1.22
CA SER A 98 7.81 -6.42 0.38
C SER A 98 8.22 -7.62 -0.47
N MET A 99 9.42 -7.58 -1.07
CA MET A 99 9.96 -8.70 -1.83
C MET A 99 10.22 -9.93 -0.95
N GLY A 100 10.70 -9.73 0.28
CA GLY A 100 10.87 -10.82 1.27
C GLY A 100 9.54 -11.50 1.60
N TRP A 101 8.48 -10.73 1.82
CA TRP A 101 7.14 -11.25 2.07
C TRP A 101 6.54 -11.98 0.85
N CYS A 102 6.69 -11.43 -0.37
CA CYS A 102 6.19 -12.10 -1.57
C CYS A 102 6.92 -13.42 -1.84
N ARG A 103 8.25 -13.45 -1.60
CA ARG A 103 9.06 -14.67 -1.76
C ARG A 103 8.69 -15.74 -0.73
N SER A 104 8.34 -15.37 0.51
CA SER A 104 7.88 -16.34 1.50
C SER A 104 6.52 -16.96 1.16
N HIS A 105 5.74 -16.31 0.31
CA HIS A 105 4.45 -16.80 -0.20
C HIS A 105 4.57 -17.40 -1.61
N GLN A 106 5.78 -17.73 -2.06
CA GLN A 106 6.06 -18.40 -3.35
C GLN A 106 5.50 -17.64 -4.57
N SER A 107 5.41 -16.30 -4.50
CA SER A 107 5.02 -15.48 -5.64
C SER A 107 6.24 -15.23 -6.55
N HIS A 108 6.18 -15.71 -7.80
CA HIS A 108 7.34 -15.76 -8.69
C HIS A 108 7.59 -14.49 -9.54
N ALA A 109 6.67 -13.52 -9.54
CA ALA A 109 6.81 -12.29 -10.33
C ALA A 109 6.37 -11.04 -9.54
N VAL A 110 7.27 -10.51 -8.71
CA VAL A 110 7.05 -9.20 -8.06
C VAL A 110 7.60 -8.12 -8.96
N SER A 111 6.78 -7.62 -9.87
CA SER A 111 7.04 -6.30 -10.44
C SER A 111 6.51 -5.27 -9.45
N ALA A 112 7.39 -4.77 -8.59
CA ALA A 112 7.12 -3.54 -7.83
C ALA A 112 7.16 -2.38 -8.83
N CYS A 113 6.07 -2.18 -9.58
CA CYS A 113 6.04 -1.14 -10.57
C CYS A 113 6.18 0.24 -9.91
N GLN A 114 7.16 0.95 -10.47
CA GLN A 114 7.49 2.36 -10.34
C GLN A 114 6.30 3.27 -10.06
N GLY A 115 6.61 4.32 -9.29
CA GLY A 115 5.67 5.33 -8.82
C GLY A 115 4.64 5.76 -9.85
N VAL A 116 3.38 5.70 -9.44
CA VAL A 116 2.30 6.44 -10.06
C VAL A 116 2.59 7.93 -9.87
N ILE A 117 2.94 8.60 -10.97
CA ILE A 117 2.77 10.03 -11.20
C ILE A 117 2.16 10.17 -12.59
#